data_AF-A0A6A0GP80-F1
#
_entry.id   AF-A0A6A0GP80-F1
#
_cell.length_a   1.000
_cell.length_b   1.000
_cell.length_c   1.000
_cell.angle_alpha   90.00
_cell.angle_beta   90.00
_cell.angle_gamma   90.00
#
_symmetry.space_group_name_H-M   'P 1'
#
loop_
_entity.id
_entity.type
_entity.pdbx_description
1 polymer ?
#
loop_
_entity_poly.entity_id
_entity_poly.type
_entity_poly.pdbx_seq_one_letter_code
_entity_poly.pdbx_strand_id
1 'polypeptide(L)'
;MRGCEQHPDTSKSYWRCFTRQLVSSFYHPTSTCKMAPSSDPMAVVSPELKVHGLKSLRVVDASIMPQIVGGNTAAATFMIAEKAADLIKRDWGYPVYAPA
;
A
#
# COMPACT_ATOMS: atom_id res chain seq x y z
N MET A 1 5.61 24.06 -21.88
CA MET A 1 4.75 24.25 -20.69
C MET A 1 4.97 25.65 -20.16
N ARG A 2 3.91 26.35 -19.74
CA ARG A 2 4.02 27.73 -19.24
C ARG A 2 4.97 27.80 -18.03
N GLY A 3 6.01 28.63 -18.11
CA GLY A 3 7.04 28.76 -17.06
C GLY A 3 8.24 27.81 -17.17
N CYS A 4 8.34 27.04 -18.27
CA CYS A 4 9.49 26.18 -18.57
C CYS A 4 10.15 26.49 -19.93
N GLU A 5 9.74 27.55 -20.62
CA GLU A 5 10.21 27.95 -21.95
C GLU A 5 11.70 28.31 -22.00
N GLN A 6 12.29 28.64 -20.85
CA GLN A 6 13.72 28.91 -20.70
C GLN A 6 14.60 27.67 -20.84
N HIS A 7 14.03 26.47 -20.94
CA HIS A 7 14.76 25.22 -21.11
C HIS A 7 14.49 24.62 -22.50
N PRO A 8 15.52 24.11 -23.20
CA PRO A 8 15.31 23.35 -24.43
C PRO A 8 14.37 22.16 -24.18
N ASP A 9 13.38 21.96 -25.02
CA ASP A 9 12.28 20.99 -24.85
C ASP A 9 12.72 19.51 -24.70
N THR A 10 13.87 19.15 -25.25
CA THR A 10 14.49 17.82 -25.12
C THR A 10 15.42 17.67 -23.91
N SER A 11 15.64 18.75 -23.14
CA SER A 11 16.61 18.76 -22.04
C SER A 11 16.05 18.18 -20.73
N LYS A 12 16.96 17.66 -19.90
CA LYS A 12 16.63 17.22 -18.54
C LYS A 12 16.06 18.35 -17.67
N SER A 13 16.50 19.59 -17.87
CA SER A 13 15.99 20.76 -17.13
C SER A 13 14.56 21.09 -17.50
N TYR A 14 14.19 20.98 -18.78
CA TYR A 14 12.79 21.11 -19.22
C TYR A 14 11.91 20.07 -18.55
N TRP A 15 12.26 18.79 -18.64
CA TRP A 15 11.48 17.71 -18.02
C TRP A 15 11.38 17.85 -16.50
N ARG A 16 12.44 18.31 -15.83
CA ARG A 16 12.39 18.60 -14.38
C ARG A 16 11.41 19.73 -14.05
N CYS A 17 11.42 20.82 -14.82
CA CYS A 17 10.47 21.93 -14.65
C CYS A 17 9.03 21.47 -14.92
N PHE A 18 8.82 20.77 -16.03
CA PHE A 18 7.53 20.22 -16.45
C PHE A 18 6.90 19.32 -15.36
N THR A 19 7.67 18.34 -14.87
CA THR A 19 7.22 17.38 -13.86
C THR A 19 6.78 18.06 -12.56
N ARG A 20 7.46 19.14 -12.13
CA ARG A 20 7.08 19.86 -10.90
C ARG A 20 5.73 20.58 -11.01
N GLN A 21 5.31 20.94 -12.22
CA GLN A 21 4.04 21.64 -12.44
C GLN A 21 2.88 20.69 -12.71
N LEU A 22 3.14 19.53 -13.30
CA LEU A 22 2.10 18.65 -13.84
C LEU A 22 1.89 17.37 -13.02
N VAL A 23 2.85 16.96 -12.19
CA VAL A 23 2.70 15.75 -11.38
C VAL A 23 1.58 15.95 -10.36
N SER A 24 0.67 14.98 -10.35
CA SER A 24 -0.33 14.79 -9.30
C SER A 24 -0.26 13.35 -8.80
N SER A 25 -0.88 13.09 -7.67
CA SER A 25 -1.07 11.72 -7.18
C SER A 25 -2.00 10.97 -8.11
N PHE A 26 -1.71 9.68 -8.34
CA PHE A 26 -2.63 8.77 -9.01
C PHE A 26 -3.66 8.15 -8.05
N TYR A 27 -3.85 8.76 -6.87
CA TYR A 27 -4.79 8.33 -5.83
C TYR A 27 -4.56 6.90 -5.32
N HIS A 28 -3.30 6.45 -5.31
CA HIS A 28 -2.89 5.16 -4.74
C HIS A 28 -2.01 5.32 -3.48
N PRO A 29 -2.48 5.97 -2.40
CA PRO A 29 -1.73 5.99 -1.15
C PRO A 29 -1.74 4.60 -0.49
N THR A 30 -0.57 4.13 -0.07
CA THR A 30 -0.37 2.80 0.56
C THR A 30 0.71 2.88 1.64
N SER A 31 0.97 1.75 2.32
CA SER A 31 2.19 1.52 3.11
C SER A 31 2.35 2.31 4.42
N THR A 32 1.34 3.04 4.86
CA THR A 32 1.40 3.80 6.12
C THR A 32 1.29 2.94 7.39
N CYS A 33 0.79 1.71 7.27
CA CYS A 33 0.73 0.71 8.34
C CYS A 33 1.48 -0.57 7.94
N LYS A 34 2.70 -0.39 7.43
CA LYS A 34 3.56 -1.43 6.85
C LYS A 34 3.49 -2.79 7.57
N MET A 35 3.13 -3.81 6.82
CA MET A 35 3.27 -5.21 7.21
C MET A 35 4.74 -5.64 7.10
N ALA A 36 5.37 -5.98 8.22
CA ALA A 36 6.78 -6.36 8.26
C ALA A 36 7.12 -7.15 9.54
N PRO A 37 8.27 -7.85 9.59
CA PRO A 37 8.76 -8.49 10.80
C PRO A 37 8.87 -7.48 11.94
N SER A 38 8.68 -7.93 13.20
CA SER A 38 8.78 -7.05 14.38
C SER A 38 10.19 -6.47 14.60
N SER A 39 11.21 -6.99 13.91
CA SER A 39 12.57 -6.42 13.88
C SER A 39 12.72 -5.23 12.94
N ASP A 40 11.77 -4.98 12.04
CA ASP A 40 11.75 -3.80 11.19
C ASP A 40 11.21 -2.61 11.99
N PRO A 41 11.99 -1.53 12.17
CA PRO A 41 11.58 -0.39 13.00
C PRO A 41 10.38 0.39 12.42
N MET A 42 10.03 0.17 11.15
CA MET A 42 8.88 0.77 10.49
C MET A 42 7.65 -0.16 10.46
N ALA A 43 7.74 -1.37 11.03
CA ALA A 43 6.63 -2.32 11.04
C ALA A 43 5.47 -1.82 11.92
N VAL A 44 4.25 -1.91 11.41
CA VAL A 44 3.03 -1.61 12.16
C VAL A 44 2.20 -2.87 12.40
N VAL A 45 2.12 -3.76 11.40
CA VAL A 45 1.38 -5.02 11.52
C VAL A 45 2.24 -6.24 11.22
N SER A 46 1.89 -7.38 11.81
CA SER A 46 2.47 -8.69 11.51
C SER A 46 1.90 -9.29 10.22
N PRO A 47 2.43 -10.41 9.70
CA PRO A 47 1.84 -11.15 8.57
C PRO A 47 0.38 -11.61 8.78
N GLU A 48 -0.06 -11.70 10.03
CA GLU A 48 -1.45 -11.98 10.42
C GLU A 48 -2.30 -10.71 10.49
N LEU A 49 -1.77 -9.57 10.03
CA LEU A 49 -2.41 -8.25 10.02
C LEU A 49 -2.70 -7.68 11.41
N LYS A 50 -2.12 -8.27 12.47
CA LYS A 50 -2.28 -7.82 13.86
C LYS A 50 -1.32 -6.67 14.14
N VAL A 51 -1.81 -5.64 14.80
CA VAL A 51 -0.97 -4.49 15.18
C VAL A 51 0.05 -4.94 16.23
N HIS A 52 1.33 -4.66 15.99
CA HIS A 52 2.39 -5.00 16.94
C HIS A 52 2.15 -4.33 18.30
N GLY A 53 2.32 -5.09 19.39
CA GLY A 53 2.13 -4.60 20.76
C GLY A 53 0.67 -4.47 21.23
N LEU A 54 -0.32 -4.68 20.35
CA LEU A 54 -1.74 -4.61 20.69
C LEU A 54 -2.43 -5.97 20.53
N LYS A 55 -3.45 -6.19 21.35
CA LYS A 55 -4.31 -7.39 21.27
C LYS A 55 -5.61 -7.04 20.56
N SER A 56 -6.14 -8.01 19.82
CA SER A 56 -7.47 -7.92 19.19
C SER A 56 -7.69 -6.74 18.22
N LEU A 57 -6.62 -6.18 17.66
CA LEU A 57 -6.69 -5.12 16.65
C LEU A 57 -5.94 -5.54 15.38
N ARG A 58 -6.56 -5.28 14.23
CA ARG A 58 -5.99 -5.53 12.91
C ARG A 58 -6.20 -4.31 12.01
N VAL A 59 -5.31 -4.13 11.03
CA VAL A 59 -5.49 -3.18 9.93
C VAL A 59 -5.66 -3.97 8.63
N VAL A 60 -6.69 -3.67 7.85
CA VAL A 60 -7.09 -4.46 6.68
C VAL A 60 -7.46 -3.54 5.53
N ASP A 61 -6.46 -2.92 4.92
CA ASP A 61 -6.59 -2.08 3.73
C ASP A 61 -5.22 -1.92 3.03
N ALA A 62 -5.11 -0.99 2.08
CA ALA A 62 -3.86 -0.75 1.35
C ALA A 62 -2.70 -0.21 2.20
N SER A 63 -2.97 0.32 3.39
CA SER A 63 -1.93 0.84 4.29
C SER A 63 -0.95 -0.24 4.73
N ILE A 64 -1.36 -1.52 4.75
CA ILE A 64 -0.50 -2.62 5.19
C ILE A 64 0.49 -3.09 4.13
N MET A 65 0.32 -2.69 2.87
CA MET A 65 1.22 -3.07 1.78
C MET A 65 2.65 -2.61 2.10
N PRO A 66 3.68 -3.48 2.09
CA PRO A 66 5.03 -3.07 2.45
C PRO A 66 5.63 -2.02 1.51
N GLN A 67 5.20 -2.07 0.24
CA GLN A 67 5.49 -1.12 -0.83
C GLN A 67 4.27 -1.06 -1.77
N ILE A 68 4.15 0.01 -2.55
CA ILE A 68 3.09 0.14 -3.54
C ILE A 68 3.17 -1.00 -4.58
N VAL A 69 2.03 -1.58 -4.93
CA VAL A 69 1.95 -2.64 -5.95
C VAL A 69 2.01 -2.05 -7.36
N GLY A 70 2.55 -2.82 -8.30
CA GLY A 70 2.49 -2.47 -9.72
C GLY A 70 1.07 -2.65 -10.26
N GLY A 71 0.34 -1.56 -10.42
CA GLY A 71 -1.03 -1.56 -10.96
C GLY A 71 -2.00 -0.73 -10.12
N ASN A 72 -3.30 -0.94 -10.34
CA ASN A 72 -4.34 -0.32 -9.51
C ASN A 72 -4.40 -1.03 -8.15
N THR A 73 -4.33 -0.26 -7.06
CA THR A 73 -4.31 -0.79 -5.69
C THR A 73 -5.62 -1.47 -5.29
N ALA A 74 -6.74 -1.16 -5.94
CA ALA A 74 -8.05 -1.72 -5.63
C ALA A 74 -8.05 -3.26 -5.62
N ALA A 75 -7.48 -3.90 -6.65
CA ALA A 75 -7.42 -5.35 -6.75
C ALA A 75 -6.62 -5.97 -5.58
N ALA A 76 -5.47 -5.38 -5.26
CA ALA A 76 -4.66 -5.84 -4.14
C ALA A 76 -5.36 -5.61 -2.79
N THR A 77 -6.09 -4.51 -2.62
CA THR A 77 -6.90 -4.24 -1.41
C THR A 77 -8.02 -5.26 -1.23
N PHE A 78 -8.73 -5.64 -2.30
CA PHE A 78 -9.73 -6.71 -2.23
C PHE A 78 -9.09 -8.03 -1.77
N MET A 79 -7.95 -8.41 -2.35
CA MET A 79 -7.28 -9.65 -1.97
C MET A 79 -6.73 -9.62 -0.53
N ILE A 80 -6.30 -8.45 -0.03
CA ILE A 80 -5.95 -8.27 1.38
C ILE A 80 -7.18 -8.51 2.27
N ALA A 81 -8.33 -7.94 1.90
CA ALA A 81 -9.58 -8.11 2.66
C ALA A 81 -10.05 -9.57 2.67
N GLU A 82 -10.01 -10.25 1.53
CA GLU A 82 -10.33 -11.69 1.44
C GLU A 82 -9.41 -12.52 2.34
N LYS A 83 -8.09 -12.29 2.25
CA LYS A 83 -7.14 -13.01 3.10
C LYS A 83 -7.34 -12.72 4.59
N ALA A 84 -7.66 -11.47 4.93
CA ALA A 84 -7.95 -11.08 6.30
C ALA A 84 -9.20 -11.76 6.84
N ALA A 85 -10.25 -11.89 6.03
CA ALA A 85 -11.47 -12.58 6.41
C ALA A 85 -11.16 -14.03 6.81
N ASP A 86 -10.34 -14.75 6.05
CA ASP A 86 -9.90 -16.10 6.39
C ASP A 86 -9.09 -16.16 7.69
N LEU A 87 -8.16 -15.23 7.87
CA LEU A 87 -7.35 -15.15 9.10
C LEU A 87 -8.22 -14.85 10.33
N ILE A 88 -9.28 -14.05 10.19
CA ILE A 88 -10.22 -13.73 11.26
C ILE A 88 -11.10 -14.94 11.55
N LYS A 89 -11.72 -15.56 10.53
CA LYS A 89 -12.53 -16.77 10.69
C LYS A 89 -11.74 -17.87 11.42
N ARG A 90 -10.49 -18.10 11.01
CA ARG A 90 -9.59 -19.08 11.65
C ARG A 90 -9.37 -18.78 13.14
N ASP A 91 -9.07 -17.53 13.49
CA ASP A 91 -8.84 -17.13 14.90
C ASP A 91 -10.11 -17.31 15.76
N TRP A 92 -11.30 -17.25 15.16
CA TRP A 92 -12.59 -17.44 15.82
C TRP A 92 -13.14 -18.87 15.72
N GLY A 93 -12.41 -19.80 15.11
CA GLY A 93 -12.84 -21.19 14.93
C GLY A 93 -13.96 -21.38 13.89
N TYR A 94 -14.21 -20.40 13.03
CA TYR A 94 -15.14 -20.55 11.91
C TYR A 94 -14.49 -21.32 10.75
N PRO A 95 -15.29 -22.03 9.94
CA PRO A 95 -14.79 -22.65 8.71
C PRO A 95 -14.22 -21.60 7.77
N VAL A 96 -13.02 -21.87 7.27
CA VAL A 96 -12.42 -21.10 6.18
C VAL A 96 -12.79 -21.79 4.86
N TYR A 97 -13.06 -21.01 3.81
CA TYR A 97 -13.34 -21.59 2.51
C TYR A 97 -12.10 -22.36 2.02
N ALA A 98 -12.23 -23.67 1.85
CA ALA A 98 -11.22 -24.47 1.17
C ALA A 98 -11.65 -24.57 -0.30
N PRO A 99 -10.91 -23.99 -1.26
CA PRO A 99 -11.18 -24.28 -2.65
C PRO A 99 -10.97 -25.79 -2.87
N ALA A 100 -11.89 -26.39 -3.61
CA ALA A 100 -11.83 -27.79 -4.03
C ALA A 100 -10.56 -28.09 -4.84
#